data_AF-A0A926PPP9-F1
#
_entry.id   AF-A0A926PPP9-F1
#
_cell.length_a   1.000
_cell.length_b   1.000
_cell.length_c   1.000
_cell.angle_alpha   90.00
_cell.angle_beta   90.00
_cell.angle_gamma   90.00
#
_symmetry.space_group_name_H-M   'P 1'
#
loop_
_entity.id
_entity.type
_entity.pdbx_description
1 polymer ?
#
loop_
_entity_poly.entity_id
_entity_poly.type
_entity_poly.pdbx_seq_one_letter_code
_entity_poly.pdbx_strand_id
1 'polypeptide(L)'
;MRSPRLDPVNRSWIATAIFRRLSGECQEIDFPWREFWRTRQGWIYRDGRINTWLQDLTQFRIERRKIKLAEAPKTILLSAQEALDTNHNLIQGAKNLSEFCIELRVDQLVLVIPVLVLIRSLTPSRHLAFGILEPNYPERIMTGWEVEKDTLYLNFSDEVPHSSRTKPFVKTIAELLYDTLFRRIWDSVYRNRILDRANITF
;
A
#
# COMPACT_ATOMS: atom_id res chain seq x y z
N MET A 1 9.27 3.46 -4.68
CA MET A 1 8.56 4.36 -3.75
C MET A 1 9.20 4.20 -2.39
N ARG A 2 9.15 5.24 -1.55
CA ARG A 2 9.72 5.23 -0.20
C ARG A 2 8.65 5.29 0.86
N SER A 3 8.92 4.65 2.00
CA SER A 3 8.16 4.76 3.25
C SER A 3 7.73 6.21 3.55
N PRO A 4 6.48 6.40 4.03
CA PRO A 4 5.97 7.72 4.32
C PRO A 4 6.72 8.36 5.50
N ARG A 5 6.88 9.69 5.43
CA ARG A 5 7.46 10.50 6.48
C ARG A 5 6.52 11.66 6.83
N LEU A 6 6.62 12.16 8.05
CA LEU A 6 5.93 13.39 8.43
C LEU A 6 6.69 14.59 7.85
N ASP A 7 6.00 15.44 7.10
CA ASP A 7 6.53 16.72 6.66
C ASP A 7 6.68 17.65 7.88
N PRO A 8 7.89 18.09 8.23
CA PRO A 8 8.12 18.92 9.41
C PRO A 8 7.45 20.30 9.33
N VAL A 9 7.18 20.81 8.12
CA VAL A 9 6.60 22.15 7.92
C VAL A 9 5.08 22.08 7.98
N ASN A 10 4.48 21.22 7.15
CA ASN A 10 3.01 21.16 7.01
C ASN A 10 2.34 20.19 7.99
N ARG A 11 3.12 19.48 8.82
CA ARG A 11 2.65 18.40 9.71
C ARG A 11 1.77 17.37 8.99
N SER A 12 2.03 17.14 7.71
CA SER A 12 1.27 16.24 6.88
C SER A 12 2.12 15.05 6.46
N TRP A 13 1.52 13.87 6.35
CA TRP A 13 2.23 12.69 5.86
C TRP A 13 2.51 12.84 4.37
N ILE A 14 3.75 12.62 3.97
CA ILE A 14 4.21 12.65 2.58
C ILE A 14 4.88 11.33 2.22
N ALA A 15 4.82 10.96 0.95
CA ALA A 15 5.54 9.82 0.39
C ALA A 15 6.33 10.28 -0.85
N THR A 16 7.42 9.56 -1.14
CA THR A 16 8.26 9.81 -2.31
C THR A 16 8.01 8.73 -3.35
N ALA A 17 7.54 9.13 -4.53
CA ALA A 17 7.51 8.28 -5.71
C ALA A 17 8.79 8.48 -6.52
N ILE A 18 9.28 7.36 -7.07
CA ILE A 18 10.46 7.37 -7.95
C ILE A 18 9.95 6.95 -9.32
N PHE A 19 10.01 7.87 -10.26
CA PHE A 19 9.61 7.66 -11.65
C PHE A 19 10.85 7.44 -12.49
N ARG A 20 10.84 6.39 -13.31
CA ARG A 20 11.87 6.19 -14.33
C ARG A 20 11.38 6.82 -15.63
N ARG A 21 12.11 7.81 -16.12
CA ARG A 21 11.86 8.43 -17.44
C ARG A 21 12.25 7.45 -18.55
N LEU A 22 11.72 7.67 -19.75
CA LEU A 22 12.08 6.87 -20.93
C LEU A 22 13.58 6.96 -21.27
N SER A 23 14.22 8.09 -20.94
CA SER A 23 15.68 8.27 -21.05
C SER A 23 16.49 7.38 -20.10
N GLY A 24 15.84 6.70 -19.15
CA GLY A 24 16.48 5.90 -18.11
C GLY A 24 16.77 6.66 -16.82
N GLU A 25 16.70 8.00 -16.84
CA GLU A 25 16.85 8.87 -15.67
C GLU A 25 15.75 8.60 -14.63
N CYS A 26 16.12 8.57 -13.35
CA CYS A 26 15.16 8.48 -12.25
C CYS A 26 14.85 9.88 -11.70
N GLN A 27 13.57 10.18 -11.54
CA GLN A 27 13.09 11.41 -10.91
C GLN A 27 12.30 11.07 -9.65
N GLU A 28 12.63 11.75 -8.55
CA GLU A 28 11.91 11.66 -7.30
C GLU A 28 10.86 12.77 -7.19
N ILE A 29 9.66 12.40 -6.74
CA ILE A 29 8.56 13.35 -6.53
C ILE A 29 7.94 13.06 -5.16
N ASP A 30 7.99 14.05 -4.29
CA ASP A 30 7.26 14.04 -3.02
C ASP A 30 5.81 14.43 -3.25
N PHE A 31 4.89 13.71 -2.63
CA PHE A 31 3.46 13.97 -2.72
C PHE A 31 2.75 13.68 -1.39
N PRO A 32 1.59 14.32 -1.14
CA PRO A 32 0.81 14.06 0.06
C PRO A 32 0.35 12.60 0.13
N TRP A 33 0.49 11.94 1.28
CA TRP A 33 0.13 10.53 1.47
C TRP A 33 -1.30 10.19 1.04
N ARG A 34 -2.23 11.12 1.20
CA ARG A 34 -3.63 10.97 0.72
C ARG A 34 -3.75 10.69 -0.79
N GLU A 35 -2.72 10.99 -1.60
CA GLU A 35 -2.68 10.72 -3.03
C GLU A 35 -1.98 9.39 -3.37
N PHE A 36 -1.53 8.64 -2.36
CA PHE A 36 -0.80 7.37 -2.51
C PHE A 36 -1.55 6.33 -3.33
N TRP A 37 -2.88 6.26 -3.21
CA TRP A 37 -3.73 5.37 -4.00
C TRP A 37 -3.59 5.58 -5.51
N ARG A 38 -3.12 6.76 -5.96
CA ARG A 38 -2.90 7.07 -7.38
C ARG A 38 -1.59 6.52 -7.93
N THR A 39 -0.67 6.04 -7.09
CA THR A 39 0.68 5.63 -7.48
C THR A 39 0.78 4.12 -7.73
N ARG A 40 0.27 3.64 -8.87
CA ARG A 40 0.29 2.20 -9.18
C ARG A 40 1.52 1.86 -10.01
N GLN A 41 2.16 0.75 -9.67
CA GLN A 41 3.23 0.21 -10.50
C GLN A 41 2.66 -0.11 -11.90
N GLY A 42 3.41 0.26 -12.92
CA GLY A 42 2.96 0.11 -14.30
C GLY A 42 2.22 1.34 -14.86
N TRP A 43 1.81 2.31 -14.06
CA TRP A 43 1.08 3.47 -14.59
C TRP A 43 2.01 4.51 -15.19
N ILE A 44 1.56 5.14 -16.28
CA ILE A 44 2.28 6.23 -16.96
C ILE A 44 1.60 7.53 -16.61
N TYR A 45 2.40 8.49 -16.16
CA TYR A 45 1.92 9.79 -15.74
C TYR A 45 2.44 10.86 -16.70
N ARG A 46 1.54 11.73 -17.15
CA ARG A 46 1.86 12.93 -17.93
C ARG A 46 1.27 14.12 -17.18
N ASP A 47 2.10 15.10 -16.86
CA ASP A 47 1.71 16.30 -16.12
C ASP A 47 0.96 16.01 -14.81
N GLY A 48 1.42 14.99 -14.08
CA GLY A 48 0.82 14.56 -12.79
C GLY A 48 -0.52 13.82 -12.93
N ARG A 49 -1.01 13.56 -14.14
CA ARG A 49 -2.22 12.78 -14.40
C ARG A 49 -1.90 11.43 -15.01
N ILE A 50 -2.74 10.44 -14.68
CA ILE A 50 -2.65 9.11 -15.28
C ILE A 50 -3.01 9.27 -16.75
N ASN A 51 -2.10 8.88 -17.63
CA ASN A 51 -2.32 8.93 -19.06
C ASN A 51 -2.76 7.55 -19.57
N THR A 52 -2.03 6.50 -19.19
CA THR A 52 -2.24 5.13 -19.68
C THR A 52 -1.53 4.12 -18.77
N TRP A 53 -1.74 2.82 -19.02
CA TRP A 53 -1.04 1.74 -18.34
C TRP A 53 0.09 1.17 -19.21
N LEU A 54 1.18 0.70 -18.59
CA LEU A 54 2.34 0.12 -19.29
C LEU A 54 2.01 -1.07 -20.20
N GLN A 55 0.87 -1.75 -20.03
CA GLN A 55 0.42 -2.79 -20.99
C GLN A 55 0.07 -2.22 -22.37
N ASP A 56 -0.32 -0.96 -22.44
CA ASP A 56 -0.63 -0.27 -23.70
C ASP A 56 0.65 0.12 -24.45
N LEU A 57 1.83 -0.02 -23.82
CA LEU A 57 3.12 0.09 -24.46
C LEU A 57 3.65 -1.31 -24.78
N THR A 58 3.70 -1.63 -26.07
CA THR A 58 4.14 -2.91 -26.67
C THR A 58 5.55 -3.38 -26.29
N GLN A 59 6.28 -2.64 -25.45
CA GLN A 59 7.69 -2.86 -25.13
C GLN A 59 7.93 -3.66 -23.84
N PHE A 60 6.90 -3.90 -23.02
CA PHE A 60 7.05 -4.58 -21.73
C PHE A 60 6.08 -5.77 -21.60
N ARG A 61 6.64 -6.99 -21.52
CA ARG A 61 5.87 -8.21 -21.25
C ARG A 61 5.53 -8.30 -19.76
N ILE A 62 4.28 -8.00 -19.39
CA ILE A 62 3.79 -8.27 -18.04
C ILE A 62 3.38 -9.73 -17.94
N GLU A 63 4.19 -10.54 -17.24
CA GLU A 63 3.81 -11.91 -16.88
C GLU A 63 2.88 -11.90 -15.66
N ARG A 64 1.60 -12.21 -15.87
CA ARG A 64 0.69 -12.50 -14.77
C ARG A 64 0.89 -13.95 -14.33
N ARG A 65 1.56 -14.17 -13.21
CA ARG A 65 1.63 -15.49 -12.56
C ARG A 65 0.64 -15.55 -11.41
N LYS A 66 -0.24 -16.55 -11.42
CA LYS A 66 -1.07 -16.87 -10.25
C LYS A 66 -0.22 -17.70 -9.30
N ILE A 67 -0.03 -17.21 -8.09
CA ILE A 67 0.76 -17.88 -7.06
C ILE A 67 -0.21 -18.37 -6.01
N LYS A 68 -0.28 -19.69 -5.84
CA LYS A 68 -1.01 -20.28 -4.72
C LYS A 68 -0.11 -20.15 -3.50
N LEU A 69 -0.53 -19.34 -2.54
CA LEU A 69 0.13 -19.29 -1.25
C LEU A 69 -0.23 -20.58 -0.50
N ALA A 70 0.77 -21.21 0.14
CA ALA A 70 0.50 -22.26 1.12
C ALA A 70 -0.37 -21.69 2.26
N GLU A 71 -1.05 -22.54 3.03
CA GLU A 71 -1.95 -22.10 4.12
C GLU A 71 -1.23 -21.25 5.19
N ALA A 72 0.09 -21.36 5.31
CA ALA A 72 0.93 -20.51 6.14
C ALA A 72 2.29 -20.26 5.48
N PRO A 73 2.42 -19.28 4.56
CA PRO A 73 3.71 -18.98 3.96
C PRO A 73 4.66 -18.40 5.02
N LYS A 74 5.90 -18.87 5.05
CA LYS A 74 6.93 -18.23 5.89
C LYS A 74 7.11 -16.81 5.39
N THR A 75 6.76 -15.86 6.27
CA THR A 75 6.77 -14.44 6.00
C THR A 75 7.87 -13.81 6.82
N ILE A 76 8.81 -13.14 6.16
CA ILE A 76 9.92 -12.45 6.84
C ILE A 76 9.85 -10.97 6.45
N LEU A 77 9.82 -10.09 7.45
CA LEU A 77 9.99 -8.66 7.24
C LEU A 77 11.48 -8.36 7.21
N LEU A 78 11.94 -7.73 6.14
CA LEU A 78 13.34 -7.40 5.93
C LEU A 78 13.45 -6.14 5.07
N SER A 79 14.59 -5.48 5.09
CA SER A 79 14.86 -4.35 4.20
C SER A 79 15.06 -4.81 2.76
N ALA A 80 14.79 -3.94 1.79
CA ALA A 80 15.07 -4.21 0.38
C ALA A 80 16.56 -4.55 0.15
N GLN A 81 17.47 -4.03 1.00
CA GLN A 81 18.87 -4.41 1.01
C GLN A 81 19.08 -5.89 1.30
N GLU A 82 18.45 -6.39 2.36
CA GLU A 82 18.55 -7.79 2.79
C GLU A 82 17.84 -8.74 1.81
N ALA A 83 16.84 -8.24 1.08
CA ALA A 83 16.07 -9.02 0.11
C ALA A 83 16.81 -9.25 -1.21
N LEU A 84 17.63 -8.28 -1.60
CA LEU A 84 18.31 -8.20 -2.87
C LEU A 84 19.79 -8.46 -2.63
N ASP A 85 20.18 -9.73 -2.48
CA ASP A 85 21.59 -10.12 -2.47
C ASP A 85 22.30 -9.54 -3.70
N THR A 86 23.03 -8.44 -3.47
CA THR A 86 23.99 -7.60 -4.23
C THR A 86 24.13 -7.65 -5.78
N ASN A 87 23.48 -8.53 -6.52
CA ASN A 87 23.61 -8.69 -7.98
C ASN A 87 22.50 -8.02 -8.80
N HIS A 88 21.47 -7.45 -8.16
CA HIS A 88 20.41 -6.74 -8.86
C HIS A 88 20.61 -5.22 -8.78
N ASN A 89 21.37 -4.67 -9.73
CA ASN A 89 21.65 -3.24 -9.97
C ASN A 89 20.41 -2.38 -10.31
N LEU A 90 19.19 -2.79 -9.94
CA LEU A 90 17.97 -2.09 -10.35
C LEU A 90 17.71 -0.81 -9.55
N ILE A 91 18.41 -0.57 -8.45
CA ILE A 91 18.18 0.63 -7.64
C ILE A 91 19.49 1.14 -7.01
N GLN A 92 20.26 1.92 -7.76
CA GLN A 92 21.41 2.65 -7.20
C GLN A 92 20.94 3.85 -6.37
N GLY A 93 20.96 3.68 -5.05
CA GLY A 93 20.74 4.73 -4.06
C GLY A 93 20.49 4.13 -2.68
N ALA A 94 21.40 4.37 -1.73
CA ALA A 94 21.36 3.80 -0.37
C ALA A 94 20.02 3.97 0.36
N LYS A 95 19.22 4.99 0.01
CA LYS A 95 17.90 5.29 0.61
C LYS A 95 16.74 4.45 0.07
N ASN A 96 16.91 3.73 -1.04
CA ASN A 96 15.86 2.86 -1.57
C ASN A 96 15.99 1.42 -1.04
N LEU A 97 17.18 1.09 -0.54
CA LEU A 97 17.49 -0.18 0.10
C LEU A 97 16.92 -0.26 1.54
N SER A 98 16.55 0.89 2.13
CA SER A 98 15.89 0.97 3.44
C SER A 98 14.36 0.81 3.39
N GLU A 99 13.77 0.54 2.22
CA GLU A 99 12.35 0.21 2.11
C GLU A 99 12.09 -1.16 2.73
N PHE A 100 11.05 -1.30 3.56
CA PHE A 100 10.69 -2.61 4.09
C PHE A 100 9.98 -3.46 3.03
N CYS A 101 10.37 -4.71 2.97
CA CYS A 101 9.84 -5.74 2.10
C CYS A 101 9.36 -6.93 2.93
N ILE A 102 8.33 -7.58 2.41
CA ILE A 102 7.93 -8.91 2.84
C ILE A 102 8.52 -9.91 1.87
N GLU A 103 9.31 -10.83 2.40
CA GLU A 103 9.72 -12.03 1.69
C GLU A 103 8.71 -13.15 1.96
N LEU A 104 8.16 -13.72 0.88
CA LEU A 104 7.30 -14.90 0.89
C LEU A 104 8.03 -16.04 0.19
N ARG A 105 8.28 -17.13 0.92
CA ARG A 105 8.84 -18.36 0.34
C ARG A 105 7.73 -19.38 0.10
N VAL A 106 7.57 -19.80 -1.15
CA VAL A 106 6.64 -20.86 -1.57
C VAL A 106 7.41 -21.82 -2.48
N ASP A 107 7.69 -23.02 -1.99
CA ASP A 107 8.55 -24.01 -2.67
C ASP A 107 9.91 -23.41 -3.07
N GLN A 108 10.24 -23.43 -4.37
CA GLN A 108 11.47 -22.83 -4.92
C GLN A 108 11.30 -21.35 -5.31
N LEU A 109 10.12 -20.77 -5.12
CA LEU A 109 9.85 -19.37 -5.43
C LEU A 109 10.03 -18.49 -4.20
N VAL A 110 10.88 -17.47 -4.35
CA VAL A 110 11.01 -16.37 -3.39
C VAL A 110 10.34 -15.14 -4.00
N LEU A 111 9.30 -14.63 -3.34
CA LEU A 111 8.72 -13.33 -3.67
C LEU A 111 9.18 -12.29 -2.67
N VAL A 112 9.67 -11.17 -3.19
CA VAL A 112 9.97 -9.98 -2.42
C VAL A 112 8.96 -8.91 -2.81
N ILE A 113 8.11 -8.51 -1.86
CA ILE A 113 7.04 -7.53 -2.07
C ILE A 113 7.28 -6.32 -1.18
N PRO A 114 7.47 -5.10 -1.73
CA PRO A 114 7.56 -3.90 -0.90
C PRO A 114 6.28 -3.69 -0.07
N VAL A 115 6.44 -3.40 1.22
CA VAL A 115 5.31 -3.20 2.16
C VAL A 115 4.35 -2.13 1.66
N LEU A 116 4.87 -1.07 1.04
CA LEU A 116 4.03 -0.03 0.44
C LEU A 116 3.14 -0.54 -0.69
N VAL A 117 3.53 -1.56 -1.44
CA VAL A 117 2.66 -2.14 -2.47
C VAL A 117 1.48 -2.85 -1.82
N LEU A 118 1.72 -3.56 -0.72
CA LEU A 118 0.67 -4.21 0.07
C LEU A 118 -0.28 -3.17 0.66
N ILE A 119 0.24 -2.16 1.36
CA ILE A 119 -0.58 -1.05 1.89
C ILE A 119 -1.42 -0.42 0.77
N ARG A 120 -0.86 -0.24 -0.43
CA ARG A 120 -1.62 0.34 -1.54
C ARG A 120 -2.74 -0.54 -2.05
N SER A 121 -2.61 -1.86 -1.95
CA SER A 121 -3.69 -2.79 -2.28
C SER A 121 -4.84 -2.70 -1.28
N LEU A 122 -4.53 -2.41 -0.01
CA LEU A 122 -5.50 -2.14 1.06
C LEU A 122 -6.17 -0.76 0.94
N THR A 123 -5.60 0.14 0.13
CA THR A 123 -6.08 1.52 0.01
C THR A 123 -6.47 1.85 -1.44
N PRO A 124 -7.62 1.37 -1.93
CA PRO A 124 -8.09 1.66 -3.29
C PRO A 124 -8.56 3.10 -3.48
N SER A 125 -8.83 3.85 -2.40
CA SER A 125 -9.31 5.22 -2.45
C SER A 125 -8.46 6.17 -1.60
N ARG A 126 -8.61 7.47 -1.84
CA ARG A 126 -8.03 8.54 -1.00
C ARG A 126 -8.43 8.41 0.48
N HIS A 127 -9.68 8.04 0.72
CA HIS A 127 -10.25 7.89 2.06
C HIS A 127 -9.57 6.75 2.82
N LEU A 128 -9.42 5.58 2.20
CA LEU A 128 -8.71 4.46 2.82
C LEU A 128 -7.20 4.71 2.95
N ALA A 129 -6.60 5.41 1.99
CA ALA A 129 -5.19 5.81 2.08
C ALA A 129 -4.96 6.71 3.29
N PHE A 130 -5.85 7.66 3.55
CA PHE A 130 -5.80 8.47 4.76
C PHE A 130 -6.09 7.63 6.01
N GLY A 131 -7.14 6.81 5.94
CA GLY A 131 -7.61 5.98 7.03
C GLY A 131 -6.58 4.98 7.58
N ILE A 132 -5.71 4.43 6.73
CA ILE A 132 -4.66 3.50 7.18
C ILE A 132 -3.58 4.16 8.07
N LEU A 133 -3.65 5.48 8.27
CA LEU A 133 -2.84 6.19 9.25
C LEU A 133 -3.55 6.42 10.59
N GLU A 134 -4.83 6.04 10.69
CA GLU A 134 -5.65 6.19 11.91
C GLU A 134 -6.17 4.83 12.41
N PRO A 135 -5.76 4.37 13.61
CA PRO A 135 -6.11 3.02 14.10
C PRO A 135 -7.61 2.71 14.10
N ASN A 136 -8.43 3.71 14.44
CA ASN A 136 -9.87 3.57 14.61
C ASN A 136 -10.66 4.07 13.38
N TYR A 137 -10.00 4.22 12.24
CA TYR A 137 -10.67 4.73 11.03
C TYR A 137 -11.85 3.85 10.60
N PRO A 138 -11.74 2.50 10.52
CA PRO A 138 -12.84 1.66 10.11
C PRO A 138 -14.08 1.83 10.99
N GLU A 139 -13.91 1.88 12.32
CA GLU A 139 -14.98 2.10 13.30
C GLU A 139 -15.63 3.47 13.17
N ARG A 140 -14.83 4.49 12.84
CA ARG A 140 -15.32 5.86 12.68
C ARG A 140 -16.18 6.03 11.42
N ILE A 141 -15.82 5.34 10.34
CA ILE A 141 -16.52 5.48 9.06
C ILE A 141 -17.68 4.51 8.87
N MET A 142 -17.69 3.38 9.56
CA MET A 142 -18.76 2.38 9.49
C MET A 142 -19.62 2.47 10.74
N THR A 143 -20.80 3.07 10.61
CA THR A 143 -21.70 3.36 11.74
C THR A 143 -22.61 2.18 12.08
N GLY A 144 -22.73 1.20 11.18
CA GLY A 144 -23.50 0.00 11.40
C GLY A 144 -23.42 -0.93 10.19
N TRP A 145 -23.89 -2.16 10.37
CA TRP A 145 -24.01 -3.14 9.30
C TRP A 145 -25.13 -4.14 9.64
N GLU A 146 -25.73 -4.71 8.60
CA GLU A 146 -26.74 -5.76 8.71
C GLU A 146 -26.62 -6.73 7.55
N VAL A 147 -27.09 -7.96 7.76
CA VAL A 147 -27.14 -9.00 6.73
C VAL A 147 -28.59 -9.37 6.51
N GLU A 148 -29.10 -9.11 5.30
CA GLU A 148 -30.41 -9.56 4.86
C GLU A 148 -30.26 -10.43 3.60
N LYS A 149 -30.79 -11.66 3.65
CA LYS A 149 -30.87 -12.57 2.49
C LYS A 149 -29.54 -12.66 1.70
N ASP A 150 -28.46 -12.98 2.41
CA ASP A 150 -27.09 -13.08 1.88
C ASP A 150 -26.49 -11.78 1.32
N THR A 151 -27.13 -10.64 1.57
CA THR A 151 -26.64 -9.32 1.19
C THR A 151 -26.16 -8.57 2.43
N LEU A 152 -24.90 -8.13 2.40
CA LEU A 152 -24.32 -7.27 3.44
C LEU A 152 -24.62 -5.80 3.13
N TYR A 153 -25.30 -5.14 4.05
CA TYR A 153 -25.57 -3.71 4.02
C TYR A 153 -24.62 -3.03 5.01
N LEU A 154 -23.91 -2.00 4.53
CA LEU A 154 -22.97 -1.22 5.33
C LEU A 154 -23.47 0.22 5.41
N ASN A 155 -23.62 0.71 6.64
CA ASN A 155 -23.92 2.11 6.92
C ASN A 155 -22.62 2.89 7.11
N PHE A 156 -22.49 3.98 6.37
CA PHE A 156 -21.32 4.84 6.42
C PHE A 156 -21.64 6.18 7.05
N SER A 157 -20.71 6.73 7.83
CA SER A 157 -20.80 8.10 8.34
C SER A 157 -20.69 9.13 7.21
N ASP A 158 -21.07 10.37 7.51
CA ASP A 158 -20.98 11.50 6.58
C ASP A 158 -19.53 11.89 6.23
N GLU A 159 -18.55 11.38 6.98
CA GLU A 159 -17.13 11.57 6.69
C GLU A 159 -16.69 10.85 5.39
N VAL A 160 -17.47 9.88 4.91
CA VAL A 160 -17.25 9.21 3.64
C VAL A 160 -18.24 9.74 2.60
N PRO A 161 -17.80 10.64 1.70
CA PRO A 161 -18.65 11.17 0.64
C PRO A 161 -19.22 10.04 -0.20
N HIS A 162 -20.49 10.19 -0.63
CA HIS A 162 -21.16 9.19 -1.45
C HIS A 162 -20.35 8.81 -2.71
N SER A 163 -19.69 9.78 -3.33
CA SER A 163 -18.81 9.57 -4.50
C SER A 163 -17.61 8.66 -4.24
N SER A 164 -17.21 8.50 -2.97
CA SER A 164 -16.08 7.64 -2.57
C SER A 164 -16.50 6.20 -2.22
N ARG A 165 -17.82 5.93 -2.07
CA ARG A 165 -18.40 4.62 -1.76
C ARG A 165 -18.44 3.70 -2.99
N THR A 166 -17.30 3.59 -3.67
CA THR A 166 -17.13 2.74 -4.85
C THR A 166 -17.12 1.27 -4.47
N LYS A 167 -17.42 0.36 -5.41
CA LYS A 167 -17.37 -1.10 -5.17
C LYS A 167 -16.05 -1.57 -4.52
N PRO A 168 -14.85 -1.13 -4.97
CA PRO A 168 -13.59 -1.49 -4.30
C PRO A 168 -13.50 -0.99 -2.86
N PHE A 169 -13.99 0.22 -2.58
CA PHE A 169 -14.03 0.78 -1.23
C PHE A 169 -14.93 -0.07 -0.32
N VAL A 170 -16.19 -0.27 -0.72
CA VAL A 170 -17.18 -1.04 0.06
C VAL A 170 -16.68 -2.47 0.31
N LYS A 171 -16.09 -3.11 -0.71
CA LYS A 171 -15.48 -4.42 -0.57
C LYS A 171 -14.36 -4.44 0.47
N THR A 172 -13.47 -3.44 0.45
CA THR A 172 -12.37 -3.35 1.42
C THR A 172 -12.89 -3.20 2.85
N ILE A 173 -13.95 -2.42 3.05
CA ILE A 173 -14.59 -2.27 4.37
C ILE A 173 -15.24 -3.58 4.82
N ALA A 174 -15.93 -4.28 3.91
CA ALA A 174 -16.49 -5.60 4.21
C ALA A 174 -15.40 -6.63 4.58
N GLU A 175 -14.25 -6.61 3.88
CA GLU A 175 -13.07 -7.42 4.23
C GLU A 175 -12.52 -7.04 5.61
N LEU A 176 -12.43 -5.76 5.95
CA LEU A 176 -12.02 -5.32 7.30
C LEU A 176 -12.98 -5.78 8.42
N LEU A 177 -14.27 -5.93 8.10
CA LEU A 177 -15.30 -6.37 9.04
C LEU A 177 -15.26 -7.90 9.27
N TYR A 178 -15.15 -8.70 8.20
CA TYR A 178 -15.30 -10.15 8.28
C TYR A 178 -13.99 -10.95 8.19
N ASP A 179 -12.98 -10.42 7.51
CA ASP A 179 -11.71 -11.10 7.35
C ASP A 179 -10.75 -10.69 8.48
N THR A 180 -10.66 -11.56 9.49
CA THR A 180 -9.78 -11.34 10.64
C THR A 180 -8.30 -11.22 10.27
N LEU A 181 -7.85 -11.86 9.18
CA LEU A 181 -6.48 -11.72 8.69
C LEU A 181 -6.30 -10.33 8.08
N PHE A 182 -7.24 -9.89 7.26
CA PHE A 182 -7.25 -8.56 6.68
C PHE A 182 -7.25 -7.47 7.77
N ARG A 183 -8.07 -7.66 8.81
CA ARG A 183 -8.09 -6.75 9.96
C ARG A 183 -6.76 -6.72 10.71
N ARG A 184 -6.14 -7.88 10.96
CA ARG A 184 -4.80 -7.94 11.59
C ARG A 184 -3.73 -7.24 10.76
N ILE A 185 -3.79 -7.36 9.44
CA ILE A 185 -2.87 -6.65 8.53
C ILE A 185 -3.08 -5.15 8.64
N TRP A 186 -4.32 -4.67 8.62
CA TRP A 186 -4.64 -3.25 8.84
C TRP A 186 -4.07 -2.74 10.17
N ASP A 187 -4.33 -3.46 11.27
CA ASP A 187 -3.88 -3.09 12.61
C ASP A 187 -2.34 -3.15 12.76
N SER A 188 -1.67 -4.01 11.99
CA SER A 188 -0.21 -4.19 12.02
C SER A 188 0.55 -2.92 11.65
N VAL A 189 -0.06 -2.05 10.82
CA VAL A 189 0.51 -0.75 10.45
C VAL A 189 0.74 0.13 11.69
N TYR A 190 -0.03 -0.07 12.76
CA TYR A 190 0.04 0.70 14.00
C TYR A 190 0.85 0.01 15.10
N ARG A 191 0.90 -1.32 15.16
CA ARG A 191 1.60 -2.03 16.24
C ARG A 191 3.07 -1.63 16.34
N ASN A 192 3.75 -1.44 15.21
CA ASN A 192 5.15 -0.98 15.21
C ASN A 192 5.28 0.52 15.57
N ARG A 193 4.26 1.34 15.27
CA ARG A 193 4.26 2.78 15.64
C ARG A 193 4.00 3.03 17.12
N ILE A 194 3.25 2.16 17.78
CA ILE A 194 2.99 2.26 19.24
C ILE A 194 4.23 1.81 20.02
N LEU A 195 4.94 0.78 19.55
CA LEU A 195 6.19 0.31 20.16
C LEU A 195 7.34 1.32 19.97
N ASP A 196 7.44 2.01 18.84
CA ASP A 196 8.43 3.09 18.63
C ASP A 196 8.18 4.31 19.53
N ARG A 197 6.93 4.58 19.93
CA ARG A 197 6.60 5.67 20.87
C ARG A 197 6.87 5.31 22.33
N ALA A 198 6.88 4.03 22.68
CA ALA A 198 7.20 3.57 24.03
C ALA A 198 8.72 3.64 24.34
N ASN A 199 9.57 3.77 23.30
CA ASN A 199 11.02 3.86 23.43
C ASN A 199 11.60 5.28 23.27
N ILE A 200 10.74 6.31 23.23
CA ILE A 200 11.18 7.71 23.34
C ILE A 200 10.92 8.16 24.77
N THR A 201 11.88 7.87 25.65
CA THR A 201 11.98 8.51 26.96
C THR A 201 12.42 9.96 26.74
N PHE A 202 11.71 10.93 27.33
CA PHE A 202 12.15 12.32 27.41
C PHE A 202 13.45 12.43 28.23
#